data_AF-A0A953S4M9-F1
#
_entry.id   AF-A0A953S4M9-F1
#
_cell.length_a   1.000
_cell.length_b   1.000
_cell.length_c   1.000
_cell.angle_alpha   90.00
_cell.angle_beta   90.00
_cell.angle_gamma   90.00
#
_symmetry.space_group_name_H-M   'P 1'
#
loop_
_entity.id
_entity.type
_entity.pdbx_description
1 polymer ?
#
loop_
_entity_poly.entity_id
_entity_poly.type
_entity_poly.pdbx_seq_one_letter_code
_entity_poly.pdbx_strand_id
1 'polypeptide(L)'
;MSRISLEPHAGRQRPNTWGRKDEEFIADFSLVSRRTLSEDEYRIFRYHFLLGADWKLCTRKLGIDRGNFFHSVYRIEQKLGRTFRELTPYPLFPLDDDFHGPSRMAPAFSATAHREAVLHPRLPSIGKTA
;
A
#
# COMPACT_ATOMS: atom_id res chain seq x y z
N MET A 1 2.83 -18.51 9.30
CA MET A 1 1.41 -18.51 9.71
C MET A 1 0.63 -17.97 8.52
N SER A 2 -0.39 -18.69 8.04
CA SER A 2 -1.22 -18.25 6.90
C SER A 2 -2.47 -17.56 7.45
N ARG A 3 -2.75 -16.33 7.02
CA ARG A 3 -3.88 -15.53 7.51
C ARG A 3 -4.81 -15.20 6.35
N ILE A 4 -6.07 -15.62 6.49
CA ILE A 4 -7.12 -15.28 5.54
C ILE A 4 -7.86 -14.04 6.07
N SER A 5 -7.99 -13.02 5.22
CA SER A 5 -8.74 -11.79 5.50
C SER A 5 -9.94 -11.68 4.57
N LEU A 6 -11.03 -11.08 5.08
CA LEU A 6 -12.19 -10.73 4.28
C LEU A 6 -12.05 -9.26 3.90
N GLU A 7 -11.96 -8.97 2.61
CA GLU A 7 -11.84 -7.60 2.11
C GLU A 7 -13.23 -7.08 1.70
N PRO A 8 -13.77 -6.08 2.42
CA PRO A 8 -15.01 -5.42 2.04
C PRO A 8 -14.74 -4.49 0.85
N HIS A 9 -15.47 -4.66 -0.24
CA HIS A 9 -15.37 -3.76 -1.38
C HIS A 9 -16.16 -2.47 -1.12
N ALA A 10 -15.61 -1.32 -1.50
CA ALA A 10 -16.32 -0.05 -1.45
C ALA A 10 -17.49 -0.06 -2.46
N GLY A 11 -18.74 -0.11 -1.97
CA GLY A 11 -19.94 -0.01 -2.82
C GLY A 11 -21.20 -0.64 -2.21
N ARG A 12 -22.37 -0.28 -2.74
CA ARG A 12 -23.70 -0.65 -2.19
C ARG A 12 -24.05 -2.14 -2.30
N GLN A 13 -23.49 -2.85 -3.28
CA GLN A 13 -23.67 -4.30 -3.49
C GLN A 13 -22.46 -4.87 -4.24
N ARG A 14 -21.40 -5.24 -3.55
CA ARG A 14 -20.33 -6.08 -4.14
C ARG A 14 -19.98 -7.23 -3.20
N PRO A 15 -19.71 -8.43 -3.73
CA PRO A 15 -19.36 -9.58 -2.92
C PRO A 15 -18.03 -9.33 -2.21
N ASN A 16 -17.96 -9.61 -0.91
CA ASN A 16 -16.70 -9.60 -0.19
C ASN A 16 -15.73 -10.61 -0.83
N THR A 17 -14.45 -10.28 -0.90
CA THR A 17 -13.43 -11.19 -1.44
C THR A 17 -12.56 -11.70 -0.30
N TRP A 18 -12.34 -13.01 -0.27
CA TRP A 18 -11.39 -13.63 0.64
C TRP A 18 -9.99 -13.58 0.03
N GLY A 19 -9.03 -13.02 0.76
CA GLY A 19 -7.65 -12.88 0.32
C GLY A 19 -6.65 -13.39 1.36
N ARG A 20 -5.39 -13.49 0.94
CA ARG A 20 -4.26 -13.89 1.78
C ARG A 20 -3.18 -12.83 1.66
N LYS A 21 -3.44 -11.67 2.26
CA LYS A 21 -2.66 -10.44 2.04
C LYS A 21 -1.18 -10.58 2.41
N ASP A 22 -0.89 -11.30 3.49
CA ASP A 22 0.49 -11.56 3.91
C ASP A 22 1.22 -12.39 2.84
N GLU A 23 0.57 -13.42 2.29
CA GLU A 23 1.14 -14.26 1.24
C GLU A 23 1.23 -13.55 -0.11
N GLU A 24 0.23 -12.75 -0.48
CA GLU A 24 0.24 -11.89 -1.67
C GLU A 24 1.43 -10.92 -1.60
N PHE A 25 1.60 -10.24 -0.46
CA PHE A 25 2.73 -9.34 -0.23
C PHE A 25 4.07 -10.06 -0.33
N ILE A 26 4.22 -11.23 0.31
CA ILE A 26 5.46 -12.01 0.25
C ILE A 26 5.78 -12.43 -1.19
N ALA A 27 4.76 -12.85 -1.94
CA ALA A 27 4.90 -13.26 -3.33
C ALA A 27 5.39 -12.11 -4.20
N ASP A 28 4.75 -10.94 -4.09
CA ASP A 28 5.11 -9.76 -4.88
C ASP A 28 6.48 -9.20 -4.47
N PHE A 29 6.75 -9.09 -3.17
CA PHE A 29 8.05 -8.68 -2.63
C PHE A 29 9.18 -9.57 -3.17
N SER A 30 9.00 -10.89 -3.12
CA SER A 30 10.00 -11.84 -3.58
C SER A 30 10.17 -11.80 -5.11
N LEU A 31 9.06 -11.72 -5.85
CA LEU A 31 9.06 -11.73 -7.31
C LEU A 31 9.68 -10.45 -7.88
N VAL A 32 9.28 -9.29 -7.36
CA VAL A 32 9.83 -7.99 -7.78
C VAL A 32 11.31 -7.92 -7.44
N SER A 33 11.70 -8.32 -6.22
CA SER A 33 13.12 -8.34 -5.84
C SER A 33 13.96 -9.18 -6.79
N ARG A 34 13.47 -10.35 -7.20
CA ARG A 34 14.17 -11.23 -8.15
C ARG A 34 14.29 -10.64 -9.56
N ARG A 35 13.32 -9.84 -10.01
CA ARG A 35 13.35 -9.20 -11.34
C ARG A 35 14.26 -7.97 -11.37
N THR A 36 14.38 -7.26 -10.26
CA THR A 36 15.10 -5.99 -10.17
C THR A 36 16.59 -6.16 -9.88
N LEU A 37 16.94 -7.15 -9.05
CA LEU A 37 18.31 -7.40 -8.63
C LEU A 37 19.09 -8.21 -9.68
N SER A 38 20.40 -7.97 -9.78
CA SER A 38 21.28 -8.90 -10.50
C SER A 38 21.39 -10.24 -9.75
N GLU A 39 21.96 -11.26 -10.38
CA GLU A 39 22.12 -12.57 -9.74
C GLU A 39 22.94 -12.49 -8.43
N ASP A 40 24.04 -11.73 -8.43
CA ASP A 40 24.88 -11.56 -7.24
C ASP A 40 24.17 -10.76 -6.14
N GLU A 41 23.48 -9.68 -6.52
CA GLU A 41 22.65 -8.88 -5.60
C GLU A 41 21.54 -9.76 -4.99
N TYR A 42 20.88 -10.59 -5.82
CA TYR A 42 19.79 -11.46 -5.38
C TYR A 42 20.29 -12.57 -4.44
N ARG A 43 21.49 -13.11 -4.66
CA ARG A 43 22.10 -14.09 -3.75
C ARG A 43 22.34 -13.47 -2.37
N ILE A 44 22.93 -12.28 -2.30
CA ILE A 44 23.11 -11.54 -1.05
C ILE A 44 21.76 -11.26 -0.40
N PHE A 45 20.80 -10.76 -1.18
CA PHE A 45 19.46 -10.45 -0.72
C PHE A 45 18.78 -11.67 -0.08
N ARG A 46 18.81 -12.81 -0.76
CA ARG A 46 18.21 -14.06 -0.29
C ARG A 46 18.82 -14.53 1.03
N TYR A 47 20.15 -14.54 1.14
CA TYR A 47 20.79 -14.99 2.37
C TYR A 47 20.54 -14.02 3.53
N HIS A 48 20.72 -12.72 3.30
CA HIS A 48 20.67 -11.74 4.38
C HIS A 48 19.24 -11.40 4.82
N PHE A 49 18.34 -11.08 3.88
CA PHE A 49 17.00 -10.57 4.20
C PHE A 49 15.96 -11.69 4.30
N LEU A 50 15.97 -12.67 3.40
CA LEU A 50 14.94 -13.73 3.40
C LEU A 50 15.25 -14.87 4.39
N LEU A 51 16.52 -15.24 4.52
CA LEU A 51 16.96 -16.34 5.39
C LEU A 51 17.53 -15.86 6.73
N GLY A 52 17.75 -14.55 6.91
CA GLY A 52 18.25 -13.98 8.16
C GLY A 52 19.71 -14.30 8.47
N ALA A 53 20.54 -14.62 7.46
CA ALA A 53 21.95 -14.89 7.67
C ALA A 53 22.71 -13.64 8.11
N ASP A 54 23.61 -13.79 9.09
CA ASP A 54 24.50 -12.73 9.49
C ASP A 54 25.55 -12.43 8.40
N TRP A 55 26.11 -11.23 8.43
CA TRP A 55 27.09 -10.81 7.42
C TRP A 55 28.30 -11.74 7.36
N LYS A 56 28.71 -12.36 8.48
CA LYS A 56 29.83 -13.31 8.51
C LYS A 56 29.49 -14.62 7.80
N LEU A 57 28.27 -15.12 7.91
CA LEU A 57 27.82 -16.29 7.17
C LEU A 57 27.70 -15.98 5.67
N CYS A 58 27.19 -14.79 5.32
CA CYS A 58 27.11 -14.33 3.94
C CYS A 58 28.50 -14.24 3.28
N THR A 59 29.48 -13.59 3.93
CA THR A 59 30.85 -13.47 3.40
C THR A 59 31.51 -14.84 3.21
N ARG A 60 31.38 -15.75 4.19
CA ARG A 60 31.87 -17.13 4.06
C ARG A 60 31.19 -17.91 2.94
N LYS A 61 29.87 -17.78 2.79
CA LYS A 61 29.09 -18.58 1.82
C LYS A 61 29.22 -18.08 0.39
N LEU A 62 29.38 -16.78 0.21
CA LEU A 62 29.43 -16.13 -1.10
C LEU A 62 30.85 -15.76 -1.55
N GLY A 63 31.86 -15.91 -0.67
CA GLY A 63 33.25 -15.61 -1.00
C GLY A 63 33.53 -14.11 -1.19
N ILE A 64 32.76 -13.25 -0.54
CA ILE A 64 32.90 -11.79 -0.61
C ILE A 64 33.50 -11.24 0.68
N ASP A 65 34.22 -10.13 0.62
CA ASP A 65 34.70 -9.45 1.81
C ASP A 65 33.61 -8.61 2.50
N ARG A 66 33.93 -8.16 3.71
CA ARG A 66 33.01 -7.35 4.54
C ARG A 66 32.60 -6.05 3.84
N GLY A 67 33.53 -5.36 3.20
CA GLY A 67 33.25 -4.06 2.56
C GLY A 67 32.28 -4.23 1.41
N ASN A 68 32.58 -5.17 0.51
CA ASN A 68 31.71 -5.49 -0.62
C ASN A 68 30.33 -5.98 -0.17
N PHE A 69 30.22 -6.75 0.92
CA PHE A 69 28.92 -7.12 1.48
C PHE A 69 28.07 -5.89 1.83
N PHE A 70 28.59 -4.97 2.65
CA PHE A 70 27.82 -3.80 3.08
C PHE A 70 27.52 -2.85 1.91
N HIS A 71 28.45 -2.66 0.98
CA HIS A 71 28.19 -1.89 -0.23
C HIS A 71 27.06 -2.50 -1.07
N SER A 72 27.05 -3.83 -1.23
CA SER A 72 25.96 -4.52 -1.91
C SER A 72 24.63 -4.38 -1.18
N VAL A 73 24.61 -4.49 0.15
CA VAL A 73 23.39 -4.27 0.97
C VAL A 73 22.81 -2.88 0.74
N TYR A 74 23.62 -1.82 0.83
CA TYR A 74 23.14 -0.46 0.57
C TYR A 74 22.58 -0.28 -0.84
N ARG A 75 23.24 -0.86 -1.85
CA ARG A 75 22.75 -0.81 -3.24
C ARG A 75 21.43 -1.54 -3.41
N ILE A 76 21.28 -2.72 -2.79
CA ILE A 76 20.04 -3.50 -2.81
C ILE A 76 18.90 -2.70 -2.19
N GLU A 77 19.11 -2.13 -1.00
CA GLU A 77 18.10 -1.34 -0.29
C GLU A 77 17.66 -0.12 -1.11
N GLN A 78 18.61 0.63 -1.68
CA GLN A 78 18.31 1.78 -2.53
C GLN A 78 17.51 1.40 -3.78
N LYS A 79 17.92 0.32 -4.46
CA LYS A 79 17.30 -0.13 -5.70
C LYS A 79 15.88 -0.64 -5.46
N LEU A 80 15.72 -1.52 -4.48
CA LEU A 80 14.42 -2.07 -4.11
C LEU A 80 13.50 -1.01 -3.52
N GLY A 81 14.00 -0.14 -2.64
CA GLY A 81 13.20 0.95 -2.07
C GLY A 81 12.63 1.87 -3.15
N ARG A 82 13.43 2.21 -4.16
CA ARG A 82 12.94 2.98 -5.32
C ARG A 82 11.93 2.19 -6.14
N THR A 83 12.23 0.93 -6.48
CA THR A 83 11.32 0.09 -7.27
C THR A 83 9.98 -0.08 -6.57
N PHE A 84 9.97 -0.44 -5.28
CA PHE A 84 8.73 -0.64 -4.53
C PHE A 84 7.87 0.62 -4.44
N ARG A 85 8.50 1.80 -4.40
CA ARG A 85 7.82 3.09 -4.44
C ARG A 85 7.24 3.43 -5.81
N GLU A 86 7.94 3.06 -6.89
CA GLU A 86 7.57 3.42 -8.27
C GLU A 86 6.72 2.34 -8.97
N LEU A 87 6.43 1.21 -8.31
CA LEU A 87 5.59 0.15 -8.85
C LEU A 87 4.20 0.68 -9.19
N THR A 88 3.74 0.35 -10.40
CA THR A 88 2.38 0.63 -10.87
C THR A 88 1.74 -0.68 -11.33
N PRO A 89 0.42 -0.87 -11.11
CA PRO A 89 -0.55 0.08 -10.54
C PRO A 89 -0.55 0.18 -9.00
N TYR A 90 0.10 -0.74 -8.29
CA TYR A 90 0.09 -0.79 -6.81
C TYR A 90 1.53 -0.79 -6.25
N PRO A 91 1.93 0.22 -5.45
CA PRO A 91 3.24 0.26 -4.81
C PRO A 91 3.32 -0.66 -3.57
N LEU A 92 4.43 -1.38 -3.40
CA LEU A 92 4.59 -2.36 -2.31
C LEU A 92 4.92 -1.75 -0.93
N PHE A 93 5.27 -0.47 -0.87
CA PHE A 93 5.60 0.24 0.37
C PHE A 93 4.57 1.34 0.60
N PRO A 94 4.04 1.53 1.82
CA PRO A 94 2.78 2.23 2.01
C PRO A 94 2.86 3.70 1.60
N LEU A 95 1.93 4.10 0.74
CA LEU A 95 1.20 5.35 0.88
C LEU A 95 -0.28 4.97 0.88
N ASP A 96 -0.79 4.74 2.10
CA ASP A 96 -2.18 4.57 2.47
C ASP A 96 -2.89 3.27 2.01
N ASP A 97 -2.91 2.88 0.73
CA ASP A 97 -3.95 1.93 0.25
C ASP A 97 -3.83 0.44 0.67
N ASP A 98 -2.62 -0.14 0.78
CA ASP A 98 -2.46 -1.59 1.01
C ASP A 98 -2.54 -2.03 2.50
N PHE A 99 -2.52 -1.10 3.44
CA PHE A 99 -2.51 -1.39 4.89
C PHE A 99 -3.80 -0.95 5.64
N HIS A 100 -4.85 -0.54 4.94
CA HIS A 100 -6.11 -0.15 5.60
C HIS A 100 -6.89 -1.34 6.18
N GLY A 101 -6.65 -1.62 7.46
CA GLY A 101 -7.73 -2.02 8.40
C GLY A 101 -8.70 -0.85 8.61
N PRO A 102 -9.89 -1.12 9.20
CA PRO A 102 -11.18 -0.55 8.76
C PRO A 102 -11.05 0.95 8.51
N SER A 103 -11.47 1.38 7.30
CA SER A 103 -11.56 2.79 6.91
C SER A 103 -11.84 3.61 8.15
N ARG A 104 -10.88 4.44 8.58
CA ARG A 104 -11.24 5.61 9.37
C ARG A 104 -12.38 6.21 8.58
N MET A 105 -13.58 6.15 9.14
CA MET A 105 -14.75 6.77 8.56
C MET A 105 -14.26 8.14 8.12
N ALA A 106 -14.16 8.34 6.81
CA ALA A 106 -14.14 9.70 6.29
C ALA A 106 -15.32 10.34 7.02
N PRO A 107 -15.12 11.48 7.73
CA PRO A 107 -16.21 12.10 8.46
C PRO A 107 -17.35 12.15 7.47
N ALA A 108 -18.45 11.47 7.81
CA ALA A 108 -19.58 11.33 6.91
C ALA A 108 -19.82 12.74 6.41
N PHE A 109 -19.55 13.00 5.13
CA PHE A 109 -19.96 14.24 4.53
C PHE A 109 -21.45 14.24 4.78
N SER A 110 -21.86 15.06 5.75
CA SER A 110 -23.22 15.14 6.18
C SER A 110 -23.99 15.46 4.91
N ALA A 111 -24.77 14.49 4.44
CA ALA A 111 -25.74 14.69 3.37
C ALA A 111 -26.88 15.53 3.95
N THR A 112 -26.53 16.75 4.32
CA THR A 112 -27.40 17.86 4.69
C THR A 112 -26.72 19.08 4.11
N ALA A 113 -26.57 19.08 2.79
CA ALA A 113 -26.78 20.32 2.06
C ALA A 113 -28.25 20.70 2.32
N HIS A 114 -28.49 21.40 3.43
CA HIS A 114 -29.63 22.29 3.51
C HIS A 114 -29.45 23.25 2.34
N ARG A 115 -30.17 22.97 1.25
CA ARG A 115 -30.60 24.03 0.35
C ARG A 115 -31.30 25.03 1.26
N GLU A 116 -30.63 26.14 1.57
CA GLU A 116 -31.33 27.35 1.96
C GLU A 116 -32.24 27.68 0.78
N ALA A 117 -33.48 27.21 0.86
CA ALA A 117 -34.56 27.78 0.09
C ALA A 117 -34.66 29.22 0.57
N VAL A 118 -34.16 30.15 -0.24
CA VAL A 118 -34.42 31.58 -0.08
C VAL A 118 -35.94 31.73 -0.11
N LEU A 119 -36.54 31.78 1.06
CA LEU A 119 -37.93 32.15 1.25
C LEU A 119 -38.01 33.65 0.94
N HIS A 120 -38.29 33.99 -0.32
CA HIS A 120 -38.76 35.32 -0.65
C HIS A 120 -40.06 35.56 0.13
N PRO A 121 -40.14 36.60 0.99
CA PRO A 121 -41.41 36.93 1.62
C PRO A 121 -42.38 37.40 0.53
N ARG A 122 -43.44 36.61 0.29
CA ARG A 122 -44.58 37.04 -0.51
C ARG A 122 -45.28 38.16 0.25
N LEU A 123 -45.17 39.40 -0.24
CA LEU A 123 -46.00 40.49 0.23
C LEU A 123 -47.48 40.18 -0.09
N PRO A 124 -48.40 40.34 0.86
CA PRO A 124 -49.82 40.14 0.59
C PRO A 124 -50.33 41.22 -0.38
N SER A 125 -51.02 40.78 -1.43
CA SER A 125 -51.71 41.66 -2.38
C SER A 125 -52.86 42.36 -1.65
N ILE A 126 -52.69 43.66 -1.38
CA ILE A 126 -53.80 44.50 -0.93
C ILE A 126 -54.67 44.77 -2.16
N GLY A 127 -55.75 44.00 -2.28
CA GLY A 127 -56.89 44.38 -3.11
C GLY A 127 -57.57 45.60 -2.51
N LYS A 128 -57.73 46.65 -3.31
CA LYS A 128 -58.79 47.64 -3.11
C LYS A 128 -59.65 47.66 -4.37
N THR A 129 -60.84 47.11 -4.18
CA THR A 129 -62.05 47.32 -4.97
C THR A 129 -62.57 48.75 -4.82
N ALA A 130 -63.35 49.16 -5.82
CA ALA A 130 -64.14 50.38 -5.98
C ALA A 130 -63.42 51.54 -6.67
#